data_AF-A0A9E1IWL5-F1
#
_entry.id   AF-A0A9E1IWL5-F1
#
_cell.length_a   1.000
_cell.length_b   1.000
_cell.length_c   1.000
_cell.angle_alpha   90.00
_cell.angle_beta   90.00
_cell.angle_gamma   90.00
#
_symmetry.space_group_name_H-M   'P 1'
#
loop_
_entity.id
_entity.type
_entity.pdbx_description
1 polymer ?
#
loop_
_entity_poly.entity_id
_entity_poly.type
_entity_poly.pdbx_seq_one_letter_code
_entity_poly.pdbx_strand_id
1 'polypeptide(L)'
;MNIVFMGTPEFALPTLKVLHNSSHSILAVITQPDKPKGRGQKLLVSPIKQYALDFSLPILQPKTVNDPEFIESLRKNQPDIIIVIAFGQILSETFLKIPKLFCINLHSSLLPKYRGAAPIHRSILNGDTQTGVTSMIMDKGMDTGDILLTKETPIHETDNAQTLHDTLSEMGGALVLETLRRLEENTLLPIPQDHSKATYAPKLKKEEGLVKWDQPAATLFNQVRGLTPWPGTYTLLNKKRLRILKAQVTEGTPEDRPGQVERVTDMGIEVGTGKDRLIITELQPEGKKNMPAKSFLAGYKIERGTLFDPIQIANQS
;
A
#
# COMPACT_ATOMS: atom_id res chain seq x y z
N MET A 1 -19.11 -8.09 -20.96
CA MET A 1 -19.64 -6.72 -20.67
C MET A 1 -18.78 -5.60 -21.28
N ASN A 2 -19.33 -4.38 -21.40
CA ASN A 2 -18.62 -3.12 -21.67
C ASN A 2 -18.14 -2.45 -20.37
N ILE A 3 -16.84 -2.19 -20.28
CA ILE A 3 -16.15 -1.78 -19.06
C ILE A 3 -15.50 -0.41 -19.24
N VAL A 4 -15.64 0.46 -18.24
CA VAL A 4 -14.70 1.58 -18.04
C VAL A 4 -13.78 1.21 -16.88
N PHE A 5 -12.48 1.26 -17.11
CA PHE A 5 -11.47 0.98 -16.10
C PHE A 5 -10.92 2.29 -15.53
N MET A 6 -10.81 2.40 -14.21
CA MET A 6 -10.27 3.57 -13.52
C MET A 6 -9.16 3.15 -12.56
N GLY A 7 -7.95 3.63 -12.79
CA GLY A 7 -6.83 3.32 -11.92
C GLY A 7 -5.61 4.18 -12.22
N THR A 8 -4.61 4.15 -11.35
CA THR A 8 -3.41 4.99 -11.52
C THR A 8 -2.11 4.30 -11.12
N PRO A 9 -1.97 3.72 -9.91
CA PRO A 9 -0.73 3.09 -9.52
C PRO A 9 -0.57 1.70 -10.15
N GLU A 10 0.63 1.14 -9.99
CA GLU A 10 1.00 -0.19 -10.45
C GLU A 10 0.08 -1.30 -9.87
N PHE A 11 -0.47 -1.11 -8.67
CA PHE A 11 -1.47 -2.01 -8.07
C PHE A 11 -2.68 -2.30 -8.98
N ALA A 12 -3.06 -1.34 -9.82
CA ALA A 12 -4.22 -1.50 -10.70
C ALA A 12 -3.86 -2.23 -12.02
N LEU A 13 -2.57 -2.36 -12.34
CA LEU A 13 -2.10 -2.79 -13.66
C LEU A 13 -2.40 -4.27 -13.96
N PRO A 14 -2.20 -5.23 -13.04
CA PRO A 14 -2.60 -6.61 -13.29
C PRO A 14 -4.09 -6.75 -13.60
N THR A 15 -4.95 -5.99 -12.92
CA THR A 15 -6.38 -6.02 -13.20
C THR A 15 -6.70 -5.49 -14.60
N LEU A 16 -6.09 -4.37 -15.02
CA LEU A 16 -6.26 -3.87 -16.39
C LEU A 16 -5.80 -4.89 -17.43
N LYS A 17 -4.65 -5.55 -17.20
CA LYS A 17 -4.11 -6.58 -18.09
C LYS A 17 -5.06 -7.77 -18.26
N VAL A 18 -5.59 -8.31 -17.17
CA VAL A 18 -6.48 -9.47 -17.26
C VAL A 18 -7.83 -9.11 -17.89
N LEU A 19 -8.34 -7.90 -17.64
CA LEU A 19 -9.54 -7.39 -18.32
C LEU A 19 -9.32 -7.21 -19.82
N HIS A 20 -8.19 -6.65 -20.21
CA HIS A 20 -7.85 -6.43 -21.62
C HIS A 20 -7.71 -7.76 -22.40
N ASN A 21 -7.22 -8.81 -21.74
CA ASN A 21 -7.09 -10.15 -22.34
C ASN A 21 -8.35 -11.03 -22.18
N SER A 22 -9.46 -10.47 -21.70
CA SER A 22 -10.72 -11.21 -21.52
C SER A 22 -11.70 -10.95 -22.67
N SER A 23 -12.88 -11.56 -22.62
CA SER A 23 -13.99 -11.31 -23.57
C SER A 23 -14.68 -9.94 -23.38
N HIS A 24 -14.27 -9.15 -22.38
CA HIS A 24 -14.86 -7.85 -22.08
C HIS A 24 -14.32 -6.75 -22.99
N SER A 25 -15.15 -5.75 -23.26
CA SER A 25 -14.75 -4.58 -24.06
C SER A 25 -14.36 -3.42 -23.14
N ILE A 26 -13.12 -2.93 -23.24
CA ILE A 26 -12.66 -1.75 -22.49
C ILE A 26 -12.99 -0.49 -23.30
N LEU A 27 -14.04 0.23 -22.90
CA LEU A 27 -14.49 1.45 -23.57
C LEU A 27 -13.55 2.64 -23.32
N ALA A 28 -13.00 2.73 -22.11
CA ALA A 28 -12.04 3.76 -21.73
C ALA A 28 -11.23 3.34 -20.49
N VAL A 29 -9.99 3.83 -20.44
CA VAL A 29 -9.08 3.79 -19.30
C VAL A 29 -8.96 5.20 -18.73
N ILE A 30 -9.45 5.40 -17.51
CA ILE A 30 -9.38 6.66 -16.79
C ILE A 30 -8.23 6.60 -15.78
N THR A 31 -7.31 7.57 -15.85
CA THR A 31 -6.18 7.67 -14.92
C THR A 31 -5.95 9.13 -14.53
N GLN A 32 -5.24 9.36 -13.42
CA GLN A 32 -4.89 10.72 -13.01
C GLN A 32 -4.11 11.45 -14.11
N PRO A 33 -4.28 12.77 -14.27
CA PRO A 33 -3.42 13.58 -15.11
C PRO A 33 -1.95 13.39 -14.75
N ASP A 34 -1.08 13.46 -15.76
CA ASP A 34 0.37 13.36 -15.55
C ASP A 34 0.84 14.49 -14.62
N LYS A 35 1.66 14.14 -13.63
CA LYS A 35 2.20 15.09 -12.67
C LYS A 35 3.72 15.08 -12.72
N PRO A 36 4.39 16.24 -12.59
CA PRO A 36 5.83 16.29 -12.38
C PRO A 36 6.20 15.51 -11.12
N LYS A 37 7.21 14.64 -11.18
CA LYS A 37 7.66 13.87 -10.01
C LYS A 37 9.19 13.76 -9.98
N GLY A 38 9.76 13.83 -8.78
CA GLY A 38 11.21 13.69 -8.54
C GLY A 38 12.03 14.96 -8.79
N ARG A 39 13.36 14.85 -8.62
CA ARG A 39 14.29 15.96 -8.90
C ARG A 39 14.37 16.15 -10.43
N GLY A 40 14.13 17.38 -10.91
CA GLY A 40 14.11 17.72 -12.33
C GLY A 40 12.72 17.78 -12.98
N GLN A 41 11.63 17.54 -12.22
CA GLN A 41 10.24 17.76 -12.64
C GLN A 41 9.83 17.15 -14.00
N LYS A 42 10.42 16.01 -14.38
CA LYS A 42 9.96 15.29 -15.57
C LYS A 42 8.52 14.82 -15.36
N LEU A 43 7.69 15.01 -16.39
CA LEU A 43 6.33 14.46 -16.44
C LEU A 43 6.42 12.94 -16.36
N LEU A 44 5.85 12.37 -15.31
CA LEU A 44 5.83 10.93 -15.11
C LEU A 44 4.48 10.39 -15.55
N VAL A 45 4.50 9.56 -16.59
CA VAL A 45 3.34 8.84 -17.11
C VAL A 45 2.97 7.75 -16.11
N SER A 46 1.69 7.63 -15.75
CA SER A 46 1.24 6.56 -14.83
C SER A 46 1.40 5.18 -15.48
N PRO A 47 1.65 4.10 -14.70
CA PRO A 47 1.71 2.74 -15.24
C PRO A 47 0.46 2.35 -16.05
N ILE A 48 -0.72 2.79 -15.59
CA ILE A 48 -1.98 2.57 -16.29
C ILE A 48 -2.05 3.31 -17.62
N LYS A 49 -1.61 4.58 -17.66
CA LYS A 49 -1.53 5.35 -18.92
C LYS A 49 -0.56 4.70 -19.89
N GLN A 50 0.62 4.29 -19.41
CA GLN A 50 1.64 3.67 -20.27
C GLN A 50 1.08 2.41 -20.93
N TYR A 51 0.48 1.52 -20.14
CA TYR A 51 -0.14 0.30 -20.68
C TYR A 51 -1.25 0.62 -21.69
N ALA A 52 -2.12 1.58 -21.39
CA ALA A 52 -3.17 1.97 -22.30
C ALA A 52 -2.62 2.55 -23.64
N LEU A 53 -1.51 3.29 -23.61
CA LEU A 53 -0.84 3.76 -24.82
C LEU A 53 -0.25 2.60 -25.63
N ASP A 54 0.46 1.70 -24.96
CA ASP A 54 1.15 0.56 -25.61
C ASP A 54 0.16 -0.35 -26.36
N PHE A 55 -1.07 -0.46 -25.86
CA PHE A 55 -2.14 -1.27 -26.46
C PHE A 55 -3.23 -0.45 -27.16
N SER A 56 -3.01 0.86 -27.36
CA SER A 56 -3.95 1.77 -28.04
C SER A 56 -5.38 1.75 -27.45
N LEU A 57 -5.50 1.59 -26.13
CA LEU A 57 -6.77 1.69 -25.43
C LEU A 57 -7.19 3.17 -25.32
N PRO A 58 -8.50 3.50 -25.38
CA PRO A 58 -8.95 4.88 -25.21
C PRO A 58 -8.61 5.41 -23.81
N ILE A 59 -7.96 6.57 -23.72
CA ILE A 59 -7.50 7.14 -22.43
C ILE A 59 -8.25 8.44 -22.13
N LEU A 60 -8.70 8.58 -20.88
CA LEU A 60 -9.27 9.82 -20.35
C LEU A 60 -8.49 10.26 -19.10
N GLN A 61 -8.12 11.54 -19.02
CA GLN A 61 -7.41 12.12 -17.87
C GLN A 61 -8.10 13.40 -17.38
N PRO A 62 -9.36 13.32 -16.91
CA PRO A 62 -10.04 14.49 -16.39
C PRO A 62 -9.33 15.03 -15.13
N LYS A 63 -9.30 16.35 -14.98
CA LYS A 63 -8.81 16.97 -13.73
C LYS A 63 -9.66 16.54 -12.53
N THR A 64 -10.97 16.42 -12.75
CA THR A 64 -11.94 15.88 -11.80
C THR A 64 -12.95 15.01 -12.56
N VAL A 65 -13.18 13.78 -12.10
CA VAL A 65 -14.21 12.90 -12.68
C VAL A 65 -15.63 13.36 -12.39
N ASN A 66 -15.80 14.29 -11.45
CA ASN A 66 -17.11 14.83 -11.09
C ASN A 66 -17.51 16.07 -11.91
N ASP A 67 -16.72 16.40 -12.94
CA ASP A 67 -17.10 17.46 -13.88
C ASP A 67 -18.39 17.06 -14.64
N PRO A 68 -19.44 17.90 -14.67
CA PRO A 68 -20.71 17.53 -15.30
C PRO A 68 -20.60 17.21 -16.80
N GLU A 69 -19.75 17.92 -17.54
CA GLU A 69 -19.54 17.66 -18.97
C GLU A 69 -18.82 16.30 -19.16
N PHE A 70 -17.83 16.02 -18.30
CA PHE A 70 -17.16 14.72 -18.30
C PHE A 70 -18.14 13.58 -17.99
N ILE A 71 -18.96 13.72 -16.95
CA ILE A 71 -19.99 12.73 -16.58
C ILE A 71 -20.93 12.46 -17.76
N GLU A 72 -21.43 13.51 -18.42
CA GLU A 72 -22.32 13.36 -19.58
C GLU A 72 -21.62 12.68 -20.75
N SER A 73 -20.36 13.03 -21.03
CA SER A 73 -19.58 12.36 -22.07
C SER A 73 -19.40 10.87 -21.79
N LEU A 74 -19.14 10.50 -20.53
CA LEU A 74 -18.94 9.10 -20.14
C LEU A 74 -20.26 8.32 -20.13
N ARG A 75 -21.37 8.97 -19.76
CA ARG A 75 -22.72 8.39 -19.80
C ARG A 75 -23.13 7.98 -21.22
N LYS A 76 -22.76 8.77 -22.23
CA LYS A 76 -23.03 8.45 -23.66
C LYS A 76 -22.36 7.15 -24.13
N ASN A 77 -21.27 6.74 -23.49
CA ASN A 77 -20.60 5.46 -23.79
C ASN A 77 -21.36 4.24 -23.25
N GLN A 78 -22.40 4.44 -22.42
CA GLN A 78 -23.26 3.39 -21.85
C GLN A 78 -22.50 2.20 -21.25
N PRO A 79 -21.52 2.43 -20.33
CA PRO A 79 -20.80 1.33 -19.71
C PRO A 79 -21.75 0.43 -18.93
N ASP A 80 -21.57 -0.89 -19.03
CA ASP A 80 -22.33 -1.83 -18.20
C ASP A 80 -21.84 -1.74 -16.75
N ILE A 81 -20.52 -1.59 -16.57
CA ILE A 81 -19.85 -1.53 -15.27
C ILE A 81 -18.62 -0.60 -15.30
N ILE A 82 -18.32 0.03 -14.17
CA ILE A 82 -17.08 0.79 -13.96
C ILE A 82 -16.25 0.09 -12.89
N ILE A 83 -14.98 -0.18 -13.19
CA ILE A 83 -14.05 -0.83 -12.25
C ILE A 83 -13.04 0.20 -11.78
N VAL A 84 -12.99 0.46 -10.48
CA VAL A 84 -12.15 1.46 -9.84
C VAL A 84 -11.12 0.78 -8.97
N ILE A 85 -9.85 1.15 -9.11
CA ILE A 85 -8.75 0.56 -8.34
C ILE A 85 -7.71 1.63 -8.05
N ALA A 86 -7.61 2.03 -6.79
CA ALA A 86 -6.62 3.00 -6.32
C ALA A 86 -6.55 4.29 -7.17
N PHE A 87 -7.71 4.83 -7.57
CA PHE A 87 -7.80 5.98 -8.49
C PHE A 87 -7.43 7.32 -7.85
N GLY A 88 -7.75 7.53 -6.56
CA GLY A 88 -7.30 8.70 -5.79
C GLY A 88 -8.13 9.98 -5.93
N GLN A 89 -9.27 9.94 -6.63
CA GLN A 89 -10.31 10.97 -6.56
C GLN A 89 -11.57 10.38 -5.92
N ILE A 90 -12.35 11.23 -5.24
CA ILE A 90 -13.67 10.86 -4.71
C ILE A 90 -14.67 10.89 -5.87
N LEU A 91 -15.50 9.85 -5.98
CA LEU A 91 -16.57 9.77 -6.97
C LEU A 91 -17.88 10.28 -6.34
N SER A 92 -18.53 11.23 -7.00
CA SER A 92 -19.83 11.75 -6.59
C SER A 92 -20.93 10.70 -6.79
N GLU A 93 -22.05 10.85 -6.08
CA GLU A 93 -23.23 10.00 -6.29
C GLU A 93 -23.71 10.01 -7.75
N THR A 94 -23.62 11.15 -8.43
CA THR A 94 -23.97 11.28 -9.85
C THR A 94 -23.06 10.43 -10.73
N PHE A 95 -21.77 10.38 -10.41
CA PHE A 95 -20.80 9.54 -11.11
C PHE A 95 -21.07 8.05 -10.88
N LEU A 96 -21.36 7.65 -9.63
CA LEU A 96 -21.64 6.26 -9.27
C LEU A 96 -22.87 5.67 -10.01
N LYS A 97 -23.77 6.54 -10.51
CA LYS A 97 -24.96 6.20 -11.29
C LYS A 97 -24.75 6.24 -12.82
N ILE A 98 -23.51 6.33 -13.30
CA ILE A 98 -23.20 6.27 -14.74
C ILE A 98 -23.39 4.86 -15.33
N PRO A 99 -22.82 3.78 -14.75
CA PRO A 99 -22.96 2.45 -15.35
C PRO A 99 -24.38 1.92 -15.24
N LYS A 100 -24.76 0.99 -16.13
CA LYS A 100 -26.05 0.31 -16.07
C LYS A 100 -26.21 -0.52 -14.80
N LEU A 101 -25.12 -1.12 -14.33
CA LEU A 101 -25.08 -1.89 -13.09
C LEU A 101 -24.61 -0.99 -11.94
N PHE A 102 -23.32 -0.98 -11.65
CA PHE A 102 -22.73 -0.18 -10.57
C PHE A 102 -21.22 0.01 -10.77
N CYS A 103 -20.60 0.82 -9.92
CA CYS A 103 -19.14 0.90 -9.83
C CYS A 103 -18.63 -0.15 -8.85
N ILE A 104 -17.59 -0.90 -9.22
CA ILE A 104 -16.87 -1.82 -8.34
C ILE A 104 -15.56 -1.18 -7.90
N ASN A 105 -15.20 -1.29 -6.63
CA ASN A 105 -13.84 -1.06 -6.16
C ASN A 105 -13.14 -2.39 -5.82
N LEU A 106 -11.88 -2.53 -6.19
CA LEU A 106 -11.00 -3.56 -5.65
C LEU A 106 -10.22 -2.98 -4.47
N HIS A 107 -10.51 -3.47 -3.27
CA HIS A 107 -9.88 -3.04 -2.04
C HIS A 107 -8.86 -4.07 -1.53
N SER A 108 -7.70 -3.63 -1.06
CA SER A 108 -6.59 -4.51 -0.64
C SER A 108 -6.62 -4.88 0.84
N SER A 109 -7.81 -5.19 1.34
CA SER A 109 -8.01 -5.83 2.65
C SER A 109 -9.22 -6.76 2.65
N LEU A 110 -9.40 -7.45 3.76
CA LEU A 110 -10.61 -8.18 4.13
C LEU A 110 -11.62 -7.21 4.76
N LEU A 111 -12.50 -6.62 3.96
CA LEU A 111 -13.52 -5.70 4.46
C LEU A 111 -14.47 -6.43 5.43
N PRO A 112 -14.98 -5.75 6.47
CA PRO A 112 -14.92 -4.30 6.74
C PRO A 112 -13.63 -3.80 7.42
N LYS A 113 -12.62 -4.65 7.64
CA LYS A 113 -11.34 -4.24 8.23
C LYS A 113 -10.54 -3.39 7.24
N TYR A 114 -9.88 -2.35 7.73
CA TYR A 114 -8.97 -1.48 6.98
C TYR A 114 -9.59 -0.69 5.82
N ARG A 115 -10.77 -0.11 5.99
CA ARG A 115 -11.31 0.91 5.07
C ARG A 115 -10.33 2.07 4.92
N GLY A 116 -10.12 2.58 3.71
CA GLY A 116 -9.32 3.77 3.44
C GLY A 116 -8.00 3.51 2.71
N ALA A 117 -7.03 4.38 2.96
CA ALA A 117 -5.95 4.65 2.00
C ALA A 117 -4.74 3.70 2.03
N ALA A 118 -4.47 3.01 3.14
CA ALA A 118 -3.24 2.22 3.29
C ALA A 118 -3.42 0.82 3.92
N PRO A 119 -4.42 0.02 3.49
CA PRO A 119 -4.75 -1.27 4.11
C PRO A 119 -3.57 -2.23 4.23
N ILE A 120 -2.78 -2.40 3.15
CA ILE A 120 -1.61 -3.29 3.08
C ILE A 120 -0.56 -2.95 4.15
N HIS A 121 -0.26 -1.67 4.32
CA HIS A 121 0.75 -1.25 5.28
C HIS A 121 0.22 -1.42 6.71
N ARG A 122 -1.05 -1.10 6.93
CA ARG A 122 -1.68 -1.15 8.25
C ARG A 122 -1.87 -2.58 8.76
N SER A 123 -2.18 -3.54 7.89
CA SER A 123 -2.26 -4.95 8.27
C SER A 123 -0.91 -5.47 8.77
N ILE A 124 0.18 -5.16 8.06
CA ILE A 124 1.54 -5.53 8.47
C ILE A 124 1.94 -4.83 9.78
N LEU A 125 1.71 -3.52 9.89
CA LEU A 125 2.05 -2.73 11.09
C LEU A 125 1.35 -3.26 12.35
N ASN A 126 0.10 -3.70 12.20
CA ASN A 126 -0.68 -4.27 13.30
C ASN A 126 -0.30 -5.72 13.62
N GLY A 127 0.62 -6.33 12.88
CA GLY A 127 1.05 -7.71 13.09
C GLY A 127 0.01 -8.74 12.66
N ASP A 128 -0.88 -8.40 11.73
CA ASP A 128 -1.81 -9.38 11.19
C ASP A 128 -1.05 -10.50 10.47
N THR A 129 -1.56 -11.72 10.60
CA THR A 129 -1.03 -12.93 9.95
C THR A 129 -1.78 -13.28 8.66
N GLN A 130 -2.87 -12.55 8.36
CA GLN A 130 -3.71 -12.74 7.18
C GLN A 130 -4.21 -11.41 6.66
N THR A 131 -4.40 -11.33 5.34
CA THR A 131 -5.03 -10.21 4.64
C THR A 131 -5.71 -10.76 3.38
N GLY A 132 -6.09 -9.88 2.46
CA GLY A 132 -6.56 -10.30 1.15
C GLY A 132 -7.03 -9.13 0.31
N VAL A 133 -7.85 -9.46 -0.67
CA VAL A 133 -8.52 -8.51 -1.55
C VAL A 133 -10.03 -8.71 -1.46
N THR A 134 -10.77 -7.62 -1.57
CA THR A 134 -12.23 -7.61 -1.61
C THR A 134 -12.69 -6.80 -2.82
N SER A 135 -13.51 -7.39 -3.69
CA SER A 135 -14.30 -6.63 -4.65
C SER A 135 -15.60 -6.21 -3.96
N MET A 136 -15.98 -4.95 -4.11
CA MET A 136 -17.19 -4.42 -3.48
C MET A 136 -17.89 -3.43 -4.40
N ILE A 137 -19.18 -3.23 -4.18
CA ILE A 137 -19.94 -2.14 -4.77
C ILE A 137 -19.49 -0.83 -4.12
N MET A 138 -19.26 0.20 -4.92
CA MET A 138 -18.99 1.54 -4.41
C MET A 138 -20.29 2.25 -4.03
N ASP A 139 -20.29 2.91 -2.88
CA ASP A 139 -21.31 3.85 -2.44
C ASP A 139 -20.68 5.22 -2.14
N LYS A 140 -21.45 6.12 -1.52
CA LYS A 140 -20.97 7.47 -1.15
C LYS A 140 -19.96 7.46 0.01
N GLY A 141 -19.85 6.36 0.75
CA GLY A 141 -18.95 6.25 1.88
C GLY A 141 -17.57 5.78 1.45
N MET A 142 -16.61 5.86 2.37
CA MET A 142 -15.26 5.37 2.13
C MET A 142 -15.22 3.86 2.40
N ASP A 143 -15.24 3.08 1.32
CA ASP A 143 -15.13 1.63 1.33
C ASP A 143 -16.24 0.94 2.16
N THR A 144 -17.46 1.48 2.13
CA THR A 144 -18.59 1.02 2.95
C THR A 144 -19.60 0.14 2.22
N GLY A 145 -19.58 0.12 0.89
CA GLY A 145 -20.57 -0.60 0.10
C GLY A 145 -20.45 -2.13 0.17
N ASP A 146 -21.47 -2.80 -0.34
CA ASP A 146 -21.63 -4.24 -0.19
C ASP A 146 -20.47 -5.04 -0.80
N ILE A 147 -20.03 -6.07 -0.08
CA ILE A 147 -18.98 -6.99 -0.51
C ILE A 147 -19.54 -7.89 -1.61
N LEU A 148 -18.80 -8.03 -2.71
CA LEU A 148 -19.14 -8.94 -3.81
C LEU A 148 -18.40 -10.27 -3.63
N LEU A 149 -17.07 -10.23 -3.57
CA LEU A 149 -16.22 -11.39 -3.31
C LEU A 149 -15.00 -10.99 -2.50
N THR A 150 -14.47 -11.94 -1.74
CA THR A 150 -13.24 -11.79 -0.95
C THR A 150 -12.33 -12.97 -1.20
N LYS A 151 -11.01 -12.72 -1.24
CA LYS A 151 -9.98 -13.76 -1.29
C LYS A 151 -8.88 -13.47 -0.29
N GLU A 152 -8.63 -14.42 0.60
CA GLU A 152 -7.66 -14.34 1.68
C GLU A 152 -6.27 -14.86 1.26
N THR A 153 -5.22 -14.38 1.93
CA THR A 153 -3.85 -14.88 1.85
C THR A 153 -3.13 -14.66 3.19
N PRO A 154 -2.22 -15.56 3.59
CA PRO A 154 -1.35 -15.29 4.73
C PRO A 154 -0.45 -14.07 4.50
N ILE A 155 -0.03 -13.45 5.60
CA ILE A 155 1.10 -12.52 5.65
C ILE A 155 2.25 -13.30 6.29
N HIS A 156 3.28 -13.62 5.51
CA HIS A 156 4.46 -14.32 6.00
C HIS A 156 5.40 -13.37 6.75
N GLU A 157 6.27 -13.92 7.62
CA GLU A 157 7.29 -13.13 8.32
C GLU A 157 8.30 -12.50 7.35
N THR A 158 8.51 -13.13 6.19
CA THR A 158 9.37 -12.62 5.12
C THR A 158 8.71 -11.53 4.27
N ASP A 159 7.40 -11.29 4.44
CA ASP A 159 6.68 -10.28 3.68
C ASP A 159 6.96 -8.86 4.18
N ASN A 160 7.10 -7.96 3.22
CA ASN A 160 7.04 -6.52 3.42
C ASN A 160 5.88 -5.93 2.61
N ALA A 161 5.58 -4.64 2.80
CA ALA A 161 4.42 -4.03 2.15
C ALA A 161 4.53 -4.04 0.60
N GLN A 162 5.74 -4.07 0.02
CA GLN A 162 5.92 -4.23 -1.43
C GLN A 162 5.59 -5.65 -1.90
N THR A 163 6.14 -6.68 -1.26
CA THR A 163 5.89 -8.07 -1.69
C THR A 163 4.41 -8.43 -1.52
N LEU A 164 3.79 -7.95 -0.45
CA LEU A 164 2.36 -8.12 -0.21
C LEU A 164 1.53 -7.30 -1.21
N HIS A 165 1.96 -6.09 -1.57
CA HIS A 165 1.33 -5.31 -2.65
C HIS A 165 1.31 -6.07 -3.96
N ASP A 166 2.44 -6.63 -4.38
CA ASP A 166 2.54 -7.33 -5.67
C ASP A 166 1.65 -8.59 -5.68
N THR A 167 1.66 -9.34 -4.58
CA THR A 167 0.79 -10.52 -4.39
C THR A 167 -0.69 -10.15 -4.47
N LEU A 168 -1.12 -9.13 -3.73
CA LEU A 168 -2.52 -8.69 -3.70
C LEU A 168 -2.97 -8.07 -5.01
N SER A 169 -2.07 -7.41 -5.74
CA SER A 169 -2.33 -6.82 -7.06
C SER A 169 -2.72 -7.89 -8.08
N GLU A 170 -1.94 -8.98 -8.16
CA GLU A 170 -2.22 -10.13 -9.03
C GLU A 170 -3.48 -10.90 -8.59
N MET A 171 -3.60 -11.18 -7.29
CA MET A 171 -4.80 -11.82 -6.73
C MET A 171 -6.07 -11.03 -7.02
N GLY A 172 -5.98 -9.70 -6.95
CA GLY A 172 -7.07 -8.78 -7.20
C GLY A 172 -7.55 -8.79 -8.65
N GLY A 173 -6.63 -8.87 -9.61
CA GLY A 173 -6.98 -9.04 -11.03
C GLY A 173 -7.82 -10.30 -11.26
N ALA A 174 -7.38 -11.43 -10.72
CA ALA A 174 -8.13 -12.69 -10.80
C ALA A 174 -9.50 -12.61 -10.10
N LEU A 175 -9.58 -11.95 -8.94
CA LEU A 175 -10.83 -11.77 -8.20
C LEU A 175 -11.83 -10.91 -8.98
N VAL A 176 -11.38 -9.87 -9.67
CA VAL A 176 -12.24 -9.00 -10.48
C VAL A 176 -12.82 -9.77 -11.66
N LEU A 177 -12.02 -10.58 -12.38
CA LEU A 177 -12.57 -11.44 -13.44
C LEU A 177 -13.62 -12.43 -12.94
N GLU A 178 -13.37 -13.06 -11.79
CA GLU A 178 -14.34 -13.95 -11.17
C GLU A 178 -15.62 -13.19 -10.75
N THR A 179 -15.48 -11.96 -10.26
CA THR A 179 -16.62 -11.09 -9.92
C THR A 179 -17.48 -10.83 -11.15
N LEU A 180 -16.86 -10.47 -12.28
CA LEU A 180 -17.57 -10.20 -13.53
C LEU A 180 -18.24 -11.46 -14.08
N ARG A 181 -17.57 -12.61 -14.04
CA ARG A 181 -18.13 -13.89 -14.47
C ARG A 181 -19.41 -14.24 -13.69
N ARG A 182 -19.37 -14.14 -12.35
CA ARG A 182 -20.56 -14.39 -11.51
C ARG A 182 -21.68 -13.38 -11.73
N LEU A 183 -21.32 -12.14 -12.07
CA LEU A 183 -22.28 -11.11 -12.42
C LEU A 183 -22.98 -11.43 -13.75
N GLU A 184 -22.23 -11.84 -14.78
CA GLU A 184 -22.77 -12.29 -16.07
C GLU A 184 -23.67 -13.53 -15.94
N GLU A 185 -23.33 -14.45 -15.03
CA GLU A 185 -24.12 -15.65 -14.73
C GLU A 185 -25.31 -15.40 -13.80
N ASN A 186 -25.48 -14.18 -13.26
CA ASN A 186 -26.47 -13.85 -12.22
C ASN A 186 -26.35 -14.72 -10.95
N THR A 187 -25.14 -15.15 -10.61
CA THR A 187 -24.85 -15.95 -9.40
C THR A 187 -24.20 -15.16 -8.27
N LEU A 188 -23.91 -13.88 -8.51
CA LEU A 188 -23.31 -12.98 -7.53
C LEU A 188 -24.36 -12.44 -6.55
N LEU A 189 -24.11 -12.61 -5.25
CA LEU A 189 -24.95 -12.07 -4.18
C LEU A 189 -24.15 -11.07 -3.34
N PRO A 190 -24.44 -9.75 -3.46
CA PRO A 190 -23.81 -8.74 -2.61
C PRO A 190 -24.14 -8.94 -1.13
N ILE A 191 -23.15 -8.76 -0.28
CA ILE A 191 -23.25 -8.94 1.18
C ILE A 191 -23.01 -7.59 1.87
N PRO A 192 -24.01 -7.04 2.58
CA PRO A 192 -23.83 -5.83 3.36
C PRO A 192 -22.72 -5.98 4.41
N GLN A 193 -21.89 -4.95 4.53
CA GLN A 193 -20.81 -4.95 5.52
C GLN A 193 -21.37 -4.81 6.95
N ASP A 194 -20.82 -5.57 7.90
CA ASP A 194 -21.04 -5.32 9.33
C ASP A 194 -20.23 -4.09 9.78
N HIS A 195 -20.87 -2.92 9.79
CA HIS A 195 -20.19 -1.67 10.11
C HIS A 195 -19.63 -1.62 11.54
N SER A 196 -20.10 -2.46 12.46
CA SER A 196 -19.55 -2.51 13.84
C SER A 196 -18.14 -3.11 13.90
N LYS A 197 -17.76 -3.90 12.89
CA LYS A 197 -16.43 -4.51 12.75
C LYS A 197 -15.47 -3.69 11.90
N ALA A 198 -15.89 -2.51 11.46
CA ALA A 198 -15.09 -1.68 10.58
C ALA A 198 -13.87 -1.10 11.31
N THR A 199 -12.72 -1.18 10.67
CA THR A 199 -11.51 -0.46 11.09
C THR A 199 -10.99 0.37 9.93
N TYR A 200 -10.14 1.36 10.23
CA TYR A 200 -9.67 2.31 9.23
C TYR A 200 -8.16 2.21 9.02
N ALA A 201 -7.74 2.38 7.77
CA ALA A 201 -6.37 2.38 7.33
C ALA A 201 -5.97 3.78 6.82
N PRO A 202 -5.69 4.75 7.71
CA PRO A 202 -5.35 6.10 7.31
C PRO A 202 -4.05 6.13 6.52
N LYS A 203 -3.93 7.12 5.63
CA LYS A 203 -2.73 7.37 4.82
C LYS A 203 -1.51 7.51 5.73
N LEU A 204 -0.41 6.87 5.33
CA LEU A 204 0.84 6.94 6.07
C LEU A 204 1.45 8.34 6.02
N LYS A 205 2.21 8.68 7.06
CA LYS A 205 3.02 9.90 7.15
C LYS A 205 4.50 9.57 7.27
N LYS A 206 5.39 10.49 6.88
CA LYS A 206 6.85 10.22 6.90
C LYS A 206 7.38 9.99 8.31
N GLU A 207 6.77 10.66 9.27
CA GLU A 207 7.14 10.65 10.69
C GLU A 207 6.83 9.28 11.33
N GLU A 208 5.91 8.50 10.74
CA GLU A 208 5.66 7.12 11.16
C GLU A 208 6.84 6.19 10.87
N GLY A 209 7.78 6.58 10.03
CA GLY A 209 9.03 5.84 9.80
C GLY A 209 10.04 5.95 10.94
N LEU A 210 9.84 6.89 11.88
CA LEU A 210 10.79 7.11 12.95
C LEU A 210 10.68 6.00 14.01
N VAL A 211 11.81 5.36 14.31
CA VAL A 211 11.89 4.31 15.33
C VAL A 211 11.76 4.93 16.72
N LYS A 212 10.81 4.39 17.49
CA LYS A 212 10.68 4.63 18.92
C LYS A 212 11.19 3.39 19.64
N TRP A 213 12.41 3.45 20.13
CA TRP A 213 13.09 2.27 20.67
C TRP A 213 12.46 1.69 21.95
N ASP A 214 11.56 2.43 22.59
CA ASP A 214 10.75 1.97 23.73
C ASP A 214 9.65 0.97 23.33
N GLN A 215 9.38 0.79 22.03
CA GLN A 215 8.44 -0.21 21.54
C GLN A 215 9.07 -1.62 21.57
N PRO A 216 8.25 -2.69 21.65
CA PRO A 216 8.73 -4.06 21.51
C PRO A 216 9.42 -4.32 20.16
N ALA A 217 10.44 -5.19 20.14
CA ALA A 217 11.16 -5.55 18.92
C ALA A 217 10.25 -6.08 17.81
N ALA A 218 9.21 -6.86 18.15
CA ALA A 218 8.21 -7.33 17.18
C ALA A 218 7.44 -6.18 16.50
N THR A 219 7.08 -5.13 17.25
CA THR A 219 6.43 -3.93 16.70
C THR A 219 7.37 -3.18 15.76
N LEU A 220 8.64 -3.02 16.14
CA LEU A 220 9.65 -2.37 15.30
C LEU A 220 9.99 -3.19 14.05
N PHE A 221 10.00 -4.51 14.16
CA PHE A 221 10.14 -5.41 13.01
C PHE A 221 8.98 -5.25 12.02
N ASN A 222 7.74 -5.22 12.51
CA ASN A 222 6.56 -4.92 11.71
C ASN A 222 6.62 -3.51 11.10
N GLN A 223 7.17 -2.52 11.81
CA GLN A 223 7.41 -1.19 11.28
C GLN A 223 8.41 -1.21 10.11
N VAL A 224 9.53 -1.92 10.23
CA VAL A 224 10.54 -2.05 9.15
C VAL A 224 9.92 -2.66 7.89
N ARG A 225 9.23 -3.80 8.01
CA ARG A 225 8.65 -4.47 6.84
C ARG A 225 7.37 -3.79 6.33
N GLY A 226 6.57 -3.19 7.21
CA GLY A 226 5.30 -2.54 6.89
C GLY A 226 5.43 -1.15 6.28
N LEU A 227 6.57 -0.48 6.45
CA LEU A 227 6.86 0.83 5.84
C LEU A 227 7.87 0.73 4.69
N THR A 228 8.16 -0.48 4.21
CA THR A 228 9.03 -0.72 3.04
C THR A 228 8.19 -0.76 1.76
N PRO A 229 8.53 0.02 0.71
CA PRO A 229 9.71 0.89 0.58
C PRO A 229 9.47 2.31 1.09
N TRP A 230 8.22 2.69 1.32
CA TRP A 230 7.80 4.03 1.73
C TRP A 230 6.84 3.99 2.93
N PRO A 231 6.97 4.92 3.90
CA PRO A 231 7.95 6.01 4.02
C PRO A 231 9.38 5.56 4.35
N GLY A 232 9.57 4.28 4.65
CA GLY A 232 10.82 3.70 5.12
C GLY A 232 11.06 3.99 6.60
N THR A 233 11.61 2.99 7.29
CA THR A 233 11.93 3.09 8.72
C THR A 233 13.32 3.69 8.93
N TYR A 234 13.49 4.51 9.96
CA TYR A 234 14.75 5.18 10.25
C TYR A 234 14.91 5.56 11.71
N THR A 235 16.17 5.69 12.13
CA THR A 235 16.58 6.22 13.42
C THR A 235 17.62 7.32 13.21
N LEU A 236 18.14 7.89 14.30
CA LEU A 236 19.19 8.89 14.31
C LEU A 236 20.43 8.33 15.00
N LEU A 237 21.59 8.53 14.38
CA LEU A 237 22.89 8.21 14.95
C LEU A 237 23.82 9.40 14.74
N ASN A 238 24.36 9.97 15.82
CA ASN A 238 25.18 11.18 15.78
C ASN A 238 24.50 12.33 15.01
N LYS A 239 23.21 12.53 15.27
CA LYS A 239 22.28 13.49 14.64
C LYS A 239 22.05 13.28 13.15
N LYS A 240 22.52 12.17 12.58
CA LYS A 240 22.35 11.84 11.16
C LYS A 240 21.32 10.73 10.97
N ARG A 241 20.56 10.82 9.89
CA ARG A 241 19.54 9.82 9.57
C ARG A 241 20.19 8.49 9.17
N LEU A 242 19.73 7.41 9.79
CA LEU A 242 20.08 6.04 9.45
C LEU A 242 18.79 5.29 9.12
N ARG A 243 18.57 4.93 7.85
CA ARG A 243 17.41 4.11 7.49
C ARG A 243 17.66 2.65 7.83
N ILE A 244 16.66 1.99 8.38
CA ILE A 244 16.64 0.55 8.65
C ILE A 244 15.83 -0.10 7.53
N LEU A 245 16.46 -1.01 6.79
CA LEU A 245 15.89 -1.62 5.60
C LEU A 245 15.47 -3.06 5.84
N LYS A 246 16.24 -3.80 6.63
CA LYS A 246 15.91 -5.15 7.10
C LYS A 246 16.29 -5.31 8.56
N ALA A 247 15.47 -6.07 9.26
CA ALA A 247 15.69 -6.38 10.66
C ALA A 247 15.23 -7.81 10.98
N GLN A 248 15.65 -8.31 12.13
CA GLN A 248 15.17 -9.55 12.75
C GLN A 248 14.89 -9.29 14.24
N VAL A 249 14.19 -10.21 14.89
CA VAL A 249 13.94 -10.18 16.35
C VAL A 249 14.72 -11.30 17.00
N THR A 250 15.29 -11.03 18.18
CA THR A 250 15.91 -12.05 19.04
C THR A 250 15.61 -11.75 20.50
N GLU A 251 15.68 -12.75 21.36
CA GLU A 251 15.44 -12.60 22.79
C GLU A 251 16.40 -11.58 23.41
N GLY A 252 15.84 -10.73 24.26
CA GLY A 252 16.59 -9.75 25.06
C GLY A 252 16.86 -10.25 26.47
N THR A 253 17.54 -9.40 27.24
CA THR A 253 17.78 -9.60 28.67
C THR A 253 17.26 -8.42 29.49
N PRO A 254 16.94 -8.59 30.79
CA PRO A 254 16.45 -7.49 31.64
C PRO A 254 17.40 -6.29 31.73
N GLU A 255 18.68 -6.48 31.45
CA GLU A 255 19.70 -5.42 31.43
C GLU A 255 19.69 -4.57 30.16
N ASP A 256 18.98 -5.02 29.11
CA ASP A 256 18.94 -4.34 27.82
C ASP A 256 18.25 -2.99 27.94
N ARG A 257 18.78 -1.98 27.24
CA ARG A 257 18.22 -0.64 27.27
C ARG A 257 17.66 -0.24 25.91
N PRO A 258 16.42 0.28 25.85
CA PRO A 258 15.86 0.84 24.62
C PRO A 258 16.81 1.79 23.89
N GLY A 259 17.16 1.44 22.65
CA GLY A 259 17.99 2.25 21.76
C GLY A 259 19.49 2.10 22.00
N GLN A 260 19.91 1.28 22.97
CA GLN A 260 21.31 0.94 23.19
C GLN A 260 21.70 -0.27 22.35
N VAL A 261 22.88 -0.21 21.73
CA VAL A 261 23.49 -1.37 21.08
C VAL A 261 23.97 -2.32 22.17
N GLU A 262 23.38 -3.51 22.21
CA GLU A 262 23.71 -4.53 23.21
C GLU A 262 24.82 -5.45 22.70
N ARG A 263 24.76 -5.78 21.40
CA ARG A 263 25.73 -6.65 20.75
C ARG A 263 25.94 -6.24 19.30
N VAL A 264 27.14 -6.50 18.81
CA VAL A 264 27.48 -6.46 17.39
C VAL A 264 27.96 -7.85 17.02
N THR A 265 27.28 -8.49 16.07
CA THR A 265 27.55 -9.85 15.62
C THR A 265 27.70 -9.88 14.10
N ASP A 266 28.08 -11.03 13.54
CA ASP A 266 28.09 -11.21 12.08
C ASP A 266 26.70 -11.07 11.44
N MET A 267 25.63 -11.27 12.23
CA MET A 267 24.24 -11.08 11.78
C MET A 267 23.87 -9.60 11.66
N GLY A 268 24.44 -8.73 12.50
CA GLY A 268 24.18 -7.31 12.47
C GLY A 268 24.34 -6.60 13.81
N ILE A 269 23.60 -5.50 13.96
CA ILE A 269 23.61 -4.67 15.17
C ILE A 269 22.39 -5.03 16.01
N GLU A 270 22.58 -5.66 17.17
CA GLU A 270 21.51 -5.96 18.11
C GLU A 270 21.27 -4.75 19.02
N VAL A 271 20.05 -4.22 18.97
CA VAL A 271 19.65 -3.03 19.71
C VAL A 271 18.58 -3.43 20.74
N GLY A 272 18.78 -3.03 21.99
CA GLY A 272 17.78 -3.17 23.05
C GLY A 272 16.53 -2.38 22.70
N THR A 273 15.36 -2.94 23.04
CA THR A 273 14.06 -2.31 22.79
C THR A 273 13.20 -2.36 24.05
N GLY A 274 11.92 -1.95 23.99
CA GLY A 274 11.01 -2.09 25.13
C GLY A 274 10.76 -3.53 25.57
N LYS A 275 10.93 -4.49 24.65
CA LYS A 275 10.93 -5.93 24.92
C LYS A 275 11.66 -6.64 23.78
N ASP A 276 12.58 -7.54 24.14
CA ASP A 276 13.45 -8.25 23.19
C ASP A 276 14.40 -7.30 22.44
N ARG A 277 15.22 -7.83 21.55
CA ARG A 277 16.18 -7.06 20.74
C ARG A 277 15.77 -7.04 19.28
N LEU A 278 16.02 -5.91 18.63
CA LEU A 278 15.95 -5.77 17.17
C LEU A 278 17.36 -5.92 16.59
N ILE A 279 17.56 -6.87 15.69
CA ILE A 279 18.81 -7.01 14.93
C ILE A 279 18.68 -6.24 13.62
N ILE A 280 19.45 -5.17 13.44
CA ILE A 280 19.53 -4.45 12.16
C ILE A 280 20.49 -5.19 11.24
N THR A 281 19.99 -5.70 10.12
CA THR A 281 20.76 -6.53 9.18
C THR A 281 21.10 -5.80 7.87
N GLU A 282 20.25 -4.89 7.42
CA GLU A 282 20.48 -4.02 6.26
C GLU A 282 20.03 -2.59 6.56
N LEU A 283 20.86 -1.61 6.19
CA LEU A 283 20.64 -0.20 6.52
C LEU A 283 21.13 0.74 5.41
N GLN A 284 20.75 2.01 5.49
CA GLN A 284 21.26 3.06 4.60
C GLN A 284 21.63 4.30 5.42
N PRO A 285 22.94 4.62 5.51
CA PRO A 285 23.41 5.88 6.07
C PRO A 285 23.02 7.06 5.17
N GLU A 286 22.86 8.24 5.77
CA GLU A 286 22.56 9.47 5.03
C GLU A 286 23.55 9.72 3.87
N GLY A 287 23.01 9.95 2.67
CA GLY A 287 23.82 10.21 1.47
C GLY A 287 24.61 9.01 0.93
N LYS A 288 24.40 7.80 1.46
CA LYS A 288 25.07 6.56 1.02
C LYS A 288 24.09 5.58 0.36
N LYS A 289 24.64 4.53 -0.26
CA LYS A 289 23.86 3.40 -0.78
C LYS A 289 23.40 2.49 0.38
N ASN A 290 22.35 1.71 0.12
CA ASN A 290 21.96 0.59 0.99
C ASN A 290 23.15 -0.36 1.16
N MET A 291 23.33 -0.91 2.36
CA MET A 291 24.41 -1.85 2.64
C MET A 291 24.03 -2.81 3.78
N PRO A 292 24.62 -4.02 3.81
CA PRO A 292 24.57 -4.89 4.98
C PRO A 292 25.18 -4.22 6.21
N ALA A 293 24.69 -4.56 7.40
CA ALA A 293 25.21 -4.04 8.66
C ALA A 293 26.72 -4.32 8.82
N LYS A 294 27.21 -5.48 8.37
CA LYS A 294 28.64 -5.82 8.36
C LYS A 294 29.50 -4.82 7.58
N SER A 295 29.05 -4.40 6.39
CA SER A 295 29.75 -3.39 5.59
C SER A 295 29.73 -2.02 6.25
N PHE A 296 28.64 -1.68 6.94
CA PHE A 296 28.55 -0.45 7.72
C PHE A 296 29.56 -0.45 8.89
N LEU A 297 29.64 -1.54 9.64
CA LEU A 297 30.53 -1.67 10.80
C LEU A 297 32.02 -1.60 10.46
N ALA A 298 32.40 -1.89 9.22
CA ALA A 298 33.79 -1.72 8.75
C ALA A 298 34.22 -0.25 8.64
N GLY A 299 33.27 0.68 8.48
CA GLY A 299 33.56 2.12 8.33
C GLY A 299 33.00 3.01 9.46
N TYR A 300 32.14 2.46 10.31
CA TYR A 300 31.51 3.18 11.42
C TYR A 300 31.75 2.43 12.72
N LYS A 301 32.35 3.12 13.71
CA LYS A 301 32.59 2.54 15.03
C LYS A 301 31.27 2.53 15.83
N ILE A 302 30.59 1.39 15.82
CA ILE A 302 29.47 1.07 16.70
C ILE A 302 29.96 -0.03 17.65
N GLU A 303 29.86 0.21 18.94
CA GLU A 303 30.22 -0.76 19.97
C GLU A 303 29.10 -0.92 21.00
N ARG A 304 29.16 -1.99 21.79
CA ARG A 304 28.21 -2.18 22.90
C ARG A 304 28.17 -0.93 23.77
N GLY A 305 26.97 -0.47 24.11
CA GLY A 305 26.75 0.73 24.88
C GLY A 305 26.46 1.97 24.03
N THR A 306 26.74 1.94 22.72
CA THR A 306 26.36 3.02 21.79
C THR A 306 24.85 3.25 21.85
N LEU A 307 24.43 4.51 21.99
CA LEU A 307 23.03 4.88 22.05
C LEU A 307 22.61 5.54 20.74
N PHE A 308 21.50 5.10 20.15
CA PHE A 308 20.83 5.86 19.09
C PHE A 308 20.23 7.14 19.66
N ASP A 309 20.29 8.23 18.91
CA ASP A 309 19.91 9.53 19.46
C ASP A 309 18.42 9.55 19.82
N PRO A 310 18.05 10.04 21.01
CA PRO A 310 16.67 10.35 21.31
C PRO A 310 16.22 11.49 20.38
N ILE A 311 14.94 11.48 20.04
CA ILE A 311 14.38 12.54 19.20
C ILE A 311 14.27 13.79 20.06
N GLN A 312 15.20 14.74 19.90
CA GLN A 312 14.83 16.13 20.17
C GLN A 312 13.92 16.55 19.02
N ILE A 313 12.61 16.55 19.27
CA ILE A 313 11.66 17.21 18.38
C ILE A 313 12.08 18.66 18.39
N ALA A 314 12.78 19.11 17.33
CA ALA A 314 12.91 20.52 17.08
C ALA A 314 11.48 21.02 16.87
N ASN A 315 10.92 21.69 17.90
CA ASN A 315 9.76 22.53 17.73
C ASN A 315 10.12 23.56 16.66
N GLN A 316 9.77 23.28 15.41
CA GLN A 316 9.71 24.30 14.38
C GLN A 316 8.43 25.08 14.67
N SER A 317 8.63 26.17 15.43
CA SER A 317 7.75 27.33 15.55
C SER A 317 7.38 27.90 14.19
#